data_AF-A0A8J6LLX1-F1
#
_entry.id   AF-A0A8J6LLX1-F1
#
_cell.length_a   1.000
_cell.length_b   1.000
_cell.length_c   1.000
_cell.angle_alpha   90.00
_cell.angle_beta   90.00
_cell.angle_gamma   90.00
#
_symmetry.space_group_name_H-M   'P 1'
#
loop_
_entity.id
_entity.type
_entity.pdbx_description
1 polymer ?
#
loop_
_entity_poly.entity_id
_entity_poly.type
_entity_poly.pdbx_seq_one_letter_code
_entity_poly.pdbx_strand_id
1 'polypeptide(L)'
;MGPDPFPKKQKNPSAKPKDKYQTEYYLREKRSRENYYNTAPNENKSLVPIFAAGLAFMRYVSVDPETHPANVRHVRPEYDFVVVGGGSAGAVVASRLSEISNWTVLLLEAGGDENEISDIPAMSGYTQMSQFDWMYQTSPPGDSQYCLAMIGDRCNWPRGKVLGGSSVLNAMIYVRGNKHDYDQWESLGNPGWSYNDVLPYFMKSEDNRNPYLAKTNYHNKGGYLTVQESPWRTPLSIAFLQAGKELGYEIRDCNGEKQTGFMLSQGTIRRGSRCSTAKAFLRPVRTRPNLHIAMYSQTTKVMIDPKTKTAYGVKFVRNNRPQTVRARREVILSAGAIGTPHLLMLSGVGEKSHLESFKIPVMSDLKVGYNLQDHIGLGDVCCGNGIHRQRERTDDIPGRYRRTGFC
;
A
#
# COMPACT_ATOMS: atom_id res chain seq x y z
N MET A 1 74.67 -24.91 16.79
CA MET A 1 75.11 -25.94 15.84
C MET A 1 74.20 -25.85 14.63
N GLY A 2 74.82 -25.88 13.44
CA GLY A 2 74.21 -25.60 12.15
C GLY A 2 73.18 -26.65 11.65
N PRO A 3 72.73 -26.46 10.39
CA PRO A 3 71.44 -26.94 9.88
C PRO A 3 71.51 -28.24 9.07
N ASP A 4 70.31 -28.83 8.85
CA ASP A 4 69.89 -29.76 7.78
C ASP A 4 70.57 -31.15 7.72
N PRO A 5 70.12 -32.16 6.91
CA PRO A 5 68.92 -32.28 6.08
C PRO A 5 68.22 -33.69 6.07
N PHE A 6 67.10 -33.76 5.32
CA PHE A 6 66.39 -34.91 4.70
C PHE A 6 67.05 -36.31 4.60
N PRO A 7 66.22 -37.37 4.41
CA PRO A 7 66.42 -38.13 3.17
C PRO A 7 65.17 -38.67 2.43
N LYS A 8 65.20 -38.41 1.12
CA LYS A 8 65.13 -39.35 -0.02
C LYS A 8 63.84 -40.18 -0.23
N LYS A 9 63.05 -39.78 -1.24
CA LYS A 9 62.22 -40.69 -2.05
C LYS A 9 63.01 -41.20 -3.27
N GLN A 10 62.93 -42.52 -3.49
CA GLN A 10 63.56 -43.27 -4.58
C GLN A 10 62.98 -42.94 -5.97
N LYS A 11 63.82 -43.15 -6.98
CA LYS A 11 63.55 -42.97 -8.42
C LYS A 11 62.79 -44.15 -9.04
N ASN A 12 61.98 -43.76 -10.04
CA ASN A 12 61.27 -44.49 -11.10
C ASN A 12 61.96 -45.72 -11.72
N PRO A 13 61.19 -46.63 -12.35
CA PRO A 13 61.18 -46.60 -13.83
C PRO A 13 59.85 -47.01 -14.49
N SER A 14 59.40 -46.23 -15.49
CA SER A 14 59.15 -46.71 -16.85
C SER A 14 58.63 -45.55 -17.72
N ALA A 15 59.31 -45.32 -18.83
CA ALA A 15 59.02 -44.28 -19.81
C ALA A 15 58.72 -44.93 -21.17
N LYS A 16 57.69 -44.40 -21.87
CA LYS A 16 57.52 -44.32 -23.35
C LYS A 16 56.09 -43.79 -23.70
N PRO A 17 55.82 -43.26 -24.90
CA PRO A 17 56.10 -41.89 -25.36
C PRO A 17 54.81 -41.11 -25.72
N LYS A 18 54.68 -39.82 -25.37
CA LYS A 18 53.52 -38.98 -25.77
C LYS A 18 53.96 -37.59 -26.25
N ASP A 19 54.69 -37.52 -27.36
CA ASP A 19 55.27 -36.25 -27.87
C ASP A 19 54.75 -35.80 -29.25
N LYS A 20 53.56 -36.27 -29.67
CA LYS A 20 52.91 -35.78 -30.92
C LYS A 20 51.59 -35.06 -30.70
N TYR A 21 50.78 -35.48 -29.72
CA TYR A 21 49.46 -34.90 -29.47
C TYR A 21 49.52 -33.52 -28.78
N GLN A 22 50.49 -33.28 -27.91
CA GLN A 22 50.58 -32.03 -27.17
C GLN A 22 51.05 -30.87 -28.05
N THR A 23 51.93 -31.15 -29.02
CA THR A 23 52.46 -30.17 -29.97
C THR A 23 51.41 -29.71 -30.98
N GLU A 24 50.58 -30.62 -31.51
CA GLU A 24 49.48 -30.24 -32.38
C GLU A 24 48.38 -29.45 -31.66
N TYR A 25 48.09 -29.78 -30.39
CA TYR A 25 47.12 -29.03 -29.60
C TYR A 25 47.59 -27.59 -29.35
N TYR A 26 48.88 -27.41 -29.03
CA TYR A 26 49.47 -26.09 -28.79
C TYR A 26 49.51 -25.23 -30.07
N LEU A 27 49.83 -25.82 -31.22
CA LEU A 27 49.83 -25.12 -32.51
C LEU A 27 48.41 -24.77 -32.98
N ARG A 28 47.41 -25.59 -32.65
CA ARG A 28 45.99 -25.32 -32.94
C ARG A 28 45.44 -24.20 -32.05
N GLU A 29 45.81 -24.14 -30.78
CA GLU A 29 45.49 -23.01 -29.90
C GLU A 29 46.16 -21.71 -30.35
N LYS A 30 47.41 -21.77 -30.82
CA LYS A 30 48.13 -20.59 -31.30
C LYS A 30 47.52 -20.02 -32.59
N ARG A 31 47.14 -20.87 -33.56
CA ARG A 31 46.37 -20.44 -34.76
C ARG A 31 44.97 -19.94 -34.43
N SER A 32 44.29 -20.53 -33.46
CA SER A 32 42.98 -20.06 -32.96
C SER A 32 43.10 -18.66 -32.37
N ARG A 33 44.13 -18.42 -31.54
CA ARG A 33 44.41 -17.11 -30.95
C ARG A 33 44.83 -16.07 -31.99
N GLU A 34 45.70 -16.39 -32.94
CA GLU A 34 46.10 -15.46 -34.01
C GLU A 34 44.91 -15.09 -34.93
N ASN A 35 43.99 -16.03 -35.20
CA ASN A 35 42.75 -15.72 -35.93
C ASN A 35 41.77 -14.85 -35.13
N TYR A 36 41.79 -14.94 -33.79
CA TYR A 36 40.98 -14.08 -32.92
C TYR A 36 41.50 -12.64 -32.84
N TYR A 37 42.81 -12.43 -33.04
CA TYR A 37 43.43 -11.10 -33.03
C TYR A 37 43.54 -10.44 -34.42
N ASN A 38 43.46 -11.22 -35.52
CA ASN A 38 43.53 -10.69 -36.89
C ASN A 38 42.18 -10.44 -37.56
N THR A 39 41.06 -10.64 -36.87
CA THR A 39 39.79 -10.04 -37.28
C THR A 39 39.77 -8.60 -36.79
N ALA A 40 40.27 -7.68 -37.62
CA ALA A 40 39.99 -6.26 -37.47
C ALA A 40 38.46 -6.10 -37.31
N PRO A 41 37.96 -5.46 -36.23
CA PRO A 41 36.55 -5.17 -36.15
C PRO A 41 36.26 -4.19 -37.28
N ASN A 42 35.43 -4.61 -38.24
CA ASN A 42 34.86 -3.69 -39.22
C ASN A 42 34.41 -2.43 -38.48
N GLU A 43 34.96 -1.28 -38.85
CA GLU A 43 34.69 0.05 -38.29
C GLU A 43 33.28 0.56 -38.65
N ASN A 44 32.30 -0.33 -38.62
CA ASN A 44 30.90 0.00 -38.45
C ASN A 44 30.44 -0.68 -37.16
N LYS A 45 30.94 -0.18 -36.02
CA LYS A 45 30.22 -0.30 -34.76
C LYS A 45 28.93 0.48 -34.94
N SER A 46 27.95 -0.16 -35.57
CA SER A 46 26.61 0.35 -35.76
C SER A 46 26.20 0.96 -34.43
N LEU A 47 25.98 2.27 -34.38
CA LEU A 47 25.51 2.94 -33.17
C LEU A 47 24.09 2.49 -32.83
N VAL A 48 23.44 1.71 -33.72
CA VAL A 48 22.07 1.24 -33.59
C VAL A 48 21.78 0.51 -32.26
N PRO A 49 22.62 -0.39 -31.71
CA PRO A 49 22.36 -1.01 -30.41
C PRO A 49 22.44 0.01 -29.26
N ILE A 50 23.35 1.01 -29.35
CA ILE A 50 23.49 2.07 -28.35
C ILE A 50 22.32 3.05 -28.43
N PHE A 51 21.92 3.44 -29.64
CA PHE A 51 20.73 4.25 -29.88
C PHE A 51 19.45 3.51 -29.49
N ALA A 52 19.34 2.20 -29.78
CA ALA A 52 18.20 1.38 -29.40
C ALA A 52 18.14 1.19 -27.87
N ALA A 53 19.27 0.94 -27.20
CA ALA A 53 19.35 0.89 -25.75
C ALA A 53 19.04 2.26 -25.13
N GLY A 54 19.54 3.34 -25.72
CA GLY A 54 19.22 4.72 -25.32
C GLY A 54 17.75 5.06 -25.50
N LEU A 55 17.13 4.69 -26.62
CA LEU A 55 15.69 4.85 -26.86
C LEU A 55 14.86 4.01 -25.90
N ALA A 56 15.27 2.76 -25.66
CA ALA A 56 14.61 1.86 -24.72
C ALA A 56 14.70 2.41 -23.29
N PHE A 57 15.85 2.95 -22.89
CA PHE A 57 16.03 3.60 -21.59
C PHE A 57 15.21 4.90 -21.49
N MET A 58 15.21 5.75 -22.52
CA MET A 58 14.38 6.96 -22.58
C MET A 58 12.89 6.65 -22.57
N ARG A 59 12.48 5.52 -23.15
CA ARG A 59 11.10 5.04 -23.11
C ARG A 59 10.79 4.16 -21.90
N TYR A 60 11.78 3.70 -21.14
CA TYR A 60 11.58 2.76 -20.04
C TYR A 60 10.54 3.29 -19.04
N VAL A 61 10.66 4.57 -18.68
CA VAL A 61 9.73 5.31 -17.81
C VAL A 61 8.30 5.36 -18.40
N SER A 62 8.15 5.37 -19.72
CA SER A 62 6.84 5.37 -20.39
C SER A 62 6.26 3.96 -20.61
N VAL A 63 7.09 2.91 -20.65
CA VAL A 63 6.62 1.51 -20.77
C VAL A 63 6.46 0.77 -19.44
N ASP A 64 7.18 1.14 -18.38
CA ASP A 64 7.04 0.48 -17.08
C ASP A 64 5.75 0.92 -16.37
N PRO A 65 4.72 0.05 -16.24
CA PRO A 65 3.45 0.41 -15.63
C PRO A 65 3.56 0.70 -14.12
N GLU A 66 4.69 0.36 -13.49
CA GLU A 66 4.96 0.60 -12.07
C GLU A 66 5.77 1.87 -11.83
N THR A 67 6.09 2.64 -12.86
CA THR A 67 6.78 3.92 -12.70
C THR A 67 5.89 4.96 -11.97
N HIS A 68 6.55 5.83 -11.21
CA HIS A 68 5.91 6.91 -10.46
C HIS A 68 5.05 7.85 -11.34
N PRO A 69 3.89 8.30 -10.86
CA PRO A 69 3.10 9.30 -11.58
C PRO A 69 3.83 10.65 -11.62
N ALA A 70 3.65 11.38 -12.71
CA ALA A 70 4.28 12.69 -12.86
C ALA A 70 3.61 13.72 -11.93
N ASN A 71 4.44 14.41 -11.13
CA ASN A 71 3.99 15.59 -10.39
C ASN A 71 3.80 16.76 -11.35
N VAL A 72 2.57 17.23 -11.55
CA VAL A 72 2.33 18.29 -12.54
C VAL A 72 3.01 19.59 -12.12
N ARG A 73 3.82 20.18 -13.00
CA ARG A 73 4.54 21.44 -12.70
C ARG A 73 3.58 22.61 -12.51
N HIS A 74 2.51 22.67 -13.31
CA HIS A 74 1.53 23.74 -13.29
C HIS A 74 0.13 23.15 -13.21
N VAL A 75 -0.65 23.65 -12.25
CA VAL A 75 -2.07 23.30 -12.11
C VAL A 75 -2.87 24.26 -12.97
N ARG A 76 -3.71 23.73 -13.87
CA ARG A 76 -4.64 24.54 -14.67
C ARG A 76 -5.60 25.31 -13.75
N PRO A 77 -6.13 26.47 -14.17
CA PRO A 77 -7.08 27.22 -13.36
C PRO A 77 -8.41 26.47 -13.11
N GLU A 78 -8.74 25.49 -13.96
CA GLU A 78 -10.01 24.77 -13.90
C GLU A 78 -9.93 23.33 -14.44
N TYR A 79 -10.72 22.43 -13.84
CA TYR A 79 -10.91 21.03 -14.21
C TYR A 79 -12.39 20.65 -14.19
N ASP A 80 -12.76 19.50 -14.77
CA ASP A 80 -14.11 18.96 -14.59
C ASP A 80 -14.30 18.46 -13.16
N PHE A 81 -13.32 17.70 -12.66
CA PHE A 81 -13.33 17.14 -11.33
C PHE A 81 -12.06 17.51 -10.57
N VAL A 82 -12.22 17.88 -9.30
CA VAL A 82 -11.11 18.06 -8.37
C VAL A 82 -11.27 17.07 -7.22
N VAL A 83 -10.38 16.08 -7.16
CA VAL A 83 -10.32 15.07 -6.09
C VAL A 83 -9.31 15.53 -5.04
N VAL A 84 -9.78 15.67 -3.80
CA VAL A 84 -8.98 16.14 -2.67
C VAL A 84 -8.55 14.96 -1.82
N GLY A 85 -7.26 14.65 -1.82
CA GLY A 85 -6.67 13.50 -1.13
C GLY A 85 -6.43 12.35 -2.09
N GLY A 86 -5.16 12.05 -2.36
CA GLY A 86 -4.68 10.92 -3.16
C GLY A 86 -4.60 9.61 -2.38
N GLY A 87 -5.45 9.43 -1.36
CA GLY A 87 -5.49 8.24 -0.52
C GLY A 87 -6.23 7.05 -1.14
N SER A 88 -6.56 6.06 -0.31
CA SER A 88 -7.14 4.79 -0.75
C SER A 88 -8.37 4.94 -1.65
N ALA A 89 -9.29 5.85 -1.33
CA ALA A 89 -10.48 6.11 -2.15
C ALA A 89 -10.19 7.09 -3.29
N GLY A 90 -9.48 8.19 -3.01
CA GLY A 90 -9.24 9.25 -4.00
C GLY A 90 -8.40 8.79 -5.19
N ALA A 91 -7.45 7.88 -4.98
CA ALA A 91 -6.69 7.24 -6.05
C ALA A 91 -7.62 6.45 -7.01
N VAL A 92 -8.58 5.70 -6.46
CA VAL A 92 -9.57 4.94 -7.25
C VAL A 92 -10.49 5.89 -8.01
N VAL A 93 -11.03 6.91 -7.34
CA VAL A 93 -11.94 7.88 -7.96
C VAL A 93 -11.27 8.62 -9.11
N ALA A 94 -10.06 9.16 -8.90
CA ALA A 94 -9.33 9.87 -9.94
C ALA A 94 -8.98 8.95 -11.13
N SER A 95 -8.63 7.69 -10.86
CA SER A 95 -8.40 6.67 -11.89
C SER A 95 -9.65 6.39 -12.70
N ARG A 96 -10.81 6.20 -12.07
CA ARG A 96 -12.07 5.89 -12.77
C ARG A 96 -12.63 7.09 -13.54
N LEU A 97 -12.64 8.28 -12.96
CA LEU A 97 -13.10 9.49 -13.66
C LEU A 97 -12.26 9.78 -14.91
N SER A 98 -10.94 9.54 -14.84
CA SER A 98 -10.05 9.76 -15.98
C SER A 98 -10.16 8.70 -17.08
N GLU A 99 -10.94 7.62 -16.89
CA GLU A 99 -11.25 6.67 -17.97
C GLU A 99 -12.02 7.35 -19.10
N ILE A 100 -12.75 8.42 -18.79
CA ILE A 100 -13.49 9.21 -19.78
C ILE A 100 -12.58 10.33 -20.28
N SER A 101 -12.12 10.21 -21.52
CA SER A 101 -11.08 11.07 -22.11
C SER A 101 -11.47 12.54 -22.26
N ASN A 102 -12.76 12.86 -22.29
CA ASN A 102 -13.25 14.24 -22.35
C ASN A 102 -13.29 14.94 -20.97
N TRP A 103 -13.09 14.21 -19.88
CA TRP A 103 -13.08 14.77 -18.53
C TRP A 103 -11.66 15.03 -18.07
N THR A 104 -11.42 16.24 -17.60
CA THR A 104 -10.16 16.65 -16.96
C THR A 104 -10.27 16.49 -15.44
N VAL A 105 -9.34 15.75 -14.87
CA VAL A 105 -9.34 15.38 -13.45
C VAL A 105 -8.05 15.89 -12.79
N LEU A 106 -8.19 16.64 -11.71
CA LEU A 106 -7.08 17.02 -10.84
C LEU A 106 -7.16 16.24 -9.53
N LEU A 107 -6.08 15.54 -9.19
CA LEU A 107 -5.87 14.94 -7.88
C LEU A 107 -4.89 15.79 -7.06
N LEU A 108 -5.34 16.32 -5.93
CA LEU A 108 -4.51 17.06 -4.97
C LEU A 108 -4.10 16.15 -3.81
N GLU A 109 -2.80 15.98 -3.59
CA GLU A 109 -2.26 15.21 -2.47
C GLU A 109 -1.30 16.08 -1.65
N ALA A 110 -1.46 16.08 -0.33
CA ALA A 110 -0.65 16.88 0.59
C ALA A 110 0.78 16.31 0.76
N GLY A 111 0.93 15.00 0.63
CA GLY A 111 2.20 14.28 0.64
C GLY A 111 2.93 14.25 -0.70
N GLY A 112 4.11 13.64 -0.65
CA GLY A 112 4.88 13.25 -1.84
C GLY A 112 4.48 11.87 -2.35
N ASP A 113 5.35 11.27 -3.16
CA ASP A 113 5.19 9.89 -3.61
C ASP A 113 5.76 8.89 -2.58
N GLU A 114 5.33 7.64 -2.70
CA GLU A 114 5.86 6.53 -1.89
C GLU A 114 7.27 6.13 -2.36
N ASN A 115 8.03 5.41 -1.53
CA ASN A 115 9.41 4.99 -1.83
C ASN A 115 9.66 3.50 -1.54
N GLU A 116 10.87 3.03 -1.79
CA GLU A 116 11.27 1.63 -1.66
C GLU A 116 11.14 1.08 -0.23
N ILE A 117 11.22 1.92 0.80
CA ILE A 117 11.01 1.48 2.19
C ILE A 117 9.55 1.08 2.39
N SER A 118 8.62 1.86 1.83
CA SER A 118 7.19 1.55 1.93
C SER A 118 6.79 0.29 1.16
N ASP A 119 7.60 -0.12 0.19
CA ASP A 119 7.37 -1.31 -0.64
C ASP A 119 7.56 -2.61 0.13
N ILE A 120 8.42 -2.60 1.16
CA ILE A 120 8.79 -3.78 1.93
C ILE A 120 7.70 -4.03 2.99
N PRO A 121 6.92 -5.12 2.89
CA PRO A 121 5.81 -5.38 3.82
C PRO A 121 6.20 -5.34 5.30
N ALA A 122 7.36 -5.92 5.64
CA ALA A 122 7.88 -5.97 7.01
C ALA A 122 8.20 -4.57 7.59
N MET A 123 8.34 -3.55 6.76
CA MET A 123 8.66 -2.18 7.18
C MET A 123 7.41 -1.33 7.47
N SER A 124 6.20 -1.88 7.46
CA SER A 124 4.96 -1.12 7.68
C SER A 124 4.99 -0.31 8.98
N GLY A 125 5.50 -0.89 10.08
CA GLY A 125 5.63 -0.19 11.37
C GLY A 125 6.58 1.01 11.30
N TYR A 126 7.67 0.92 10.51
CA TYR A 126 8.64 2.01 10.34
C TYR A 126 8.11 3.18 9.51
N THR A 127 7.07 2.96 8.70
CA THR A 127 6.44 4.04 7.93
C THR A 127 5.54 4.93 8.80
N GLN A 128 5.07 4.43 9.93
CA GLN A 128 4.38 5.24 10.93
C GLN A 128 5.37 6.15 11.65
N MET A 129 4.93 7.34 12.09
CA MET A 129 5.82 8.35 12.68
C MET A 129 6.98 8.78 11.76
N SER A 130 6.82 8.61 10.44
CA SER A 130 7.75 9.09 9.40
C SER A 130 7.13 10.25 8.61
N GLN A 131 7.86 10.79 7.62
CA GLN A 131 7.34 11.80 6.70
C GLN A 131 6.07 11.37 5.93
N PHE A 132 5.78 10.07 5.86
CA PHE A 132 4.57 9.54 5.24
C PHE A 132 3.34 9.57 6.15
N ASP A 133 3.51 9.97 7.41
CA ASP A 133 2.45 9.98 8.42
C ASP A 133 2.08 11.43 8.78
N TRP A 134 0.77 11.68 8.91
CA TRP A 134 0.26 12.91 9.52
C TRP A 134 0.56 12.99 11.02
N MET A 135 0.83 11.85 11.67
CA MET A 135 1.14 11.74 13.09
C MET A 135 0.08 12.36 14.00
N TYR A 136 -1.20 12.15 13.65
CA TYR A 136 -2.28 12.59 14.52
C TYR A 136 -2.19 11.87 15.86
N GLN A 137 -2.68 12.54 16.89
CA GLN A 137 -2.80 11.98 18.23
C GLN A 137 -4.19 12.32 18.77
N THR A 138 -4.77 11.39 19.52
CA THR A 138 -6.05 11.64 20.22
C THR A 138 -5.89 12.80 21.20
N SER A 139 -6.98 13.46 21.60
CA SER A 139 -6.91 14.30 22.81
C SER A 139 -6.48 13.44 24.01
N PRO A 140 -5.77 13.99 25.00
CA PRO A 140 -5.58 13.29 26.25
C PRO A 140 -6.97 12.95 26.83
N PRO A 141 -7.15 11.76 27.42
CA PRO A 141 -8.38 11.44 28.12
C PRO A 141 -8.56 12.48 29.23
N GLY A 142 -9.72 13.15 29.24
CA GLY A 142 -10.24 13.72 30.48
C GLY A 142 -10.64 12.55 31.38
N ASP A 143 -11.93 12.21 31.37
CA ASP A 143 -12.48 11.09 32.15
C ASP A 143 -12.40 9.73 31.44
N SER A 144 -11.62 9.61 30.35
CA SER A 144 -11.68 8.42 29.48
C SER A 144 -10.65 7.35 29.81
N GLN A 145 -11.02 6.09 29.62
CA GLN A 145 -10.22 4.91 30.00
C GLN A 145 -9.41 4.29 28.85
N TYR A 146 -9.10 5.06 27.80
CA TYR A 146 -8.32 4.59 26.65
C TYR A 146 -6.89 5.15 26.67
N CYS A 147 -5.98 4.49 25.96
CA CYS A 147 -4.60 4.94 25.75
C CYS A 147 -3.73 5.13 27.02
N LEU A 148 -4.15 4.57 28.17
CA LEU A 148 -3.49 4.72 29.49
C LEU A 148 -2.04 4.21 29.55
N ALA A 149 -1.63 3.38 28.60
CA ALA A 149 -0.27 2.86 28.47
C ALA A 149 0.58 3.62 27.44
N MET A 150 0.06 4.72 26.88
CA MET A 150 0.75 5.54 25.87
C MET A 150 1.33 6.81 26.50
N ILE A 151 2.37 7.37 25.87
CA ILE A 151 3.02 8.59 26.37
C ILE A 151 2.01 9.74 26.38
N GLY A 152 1.82 10.34 27.57
CA GLY A 152 0.87 11.42 27.78
C GLY A 152 -0.60 11.00 27.65
N ASP A 153 -0.89 9.71 27.74
CA ASP A 153 -2.21 9.11 27.58
C ASP A 153 -2.86 9.37 26.21
N ARG A 154 -2.04 9.55 25.16
CA ARG A 154 -2.51 9.84 23.80
C ARG A 154 -2.17 8.68 22.87
N CYS A 155 -3.18 8.13 22.20
CA CYS A 155 -2.91 7.16 21.15
C CYS A 155 -2.39 7.87 19.90
N ASN A 156 -1.36 7.29 19.30
CA ASN A 156 -0.93 7.65 17.96
C ASN A 156 -1.96 7.15 16.95
N TRP A 157 -2.41 8.04 16.07
CA TRP A 157 -3.42 7.80 15.03
C TRP A 157 -2.77 8.01 13.66
N PRO A 158 -1.98 7.03 13.18
CA PRO A 158 -1.25 7.16 11.93
C PRO A 158 -2.22 7.28 10.75
N ARG A 159 -1.97 8.28 9.89
CA ARG A 159 -2.73 8.53 8.66
C ARG A 159 -1.78 8.92 7.55
N GLY A 160 -1.99 8.38 6.35
CA GLY A 160 -1.06 8.60 5.24
C GLY A 160 -1.07 10.02 4.71
N LYS A 161 0.12 10.63 4.69
CA LYS A 161 0.47 11.87 4.01
C LYS A 161 1.43 11.56 2.86
N VAL A 162 0.92 10.81 1.88
CA VAL A 162 1.67 10.28 0.75
C VAL A 162 0.67 9.87 -0.33
N LEU A 163 1.08 9.86 -1.60
CA LEU A 163 0.25 9.33 -2.68
C LEU A 163 -0.06 7.84 -2.41
N GLY A 164 -1.35 7.48 -2.42
CA GLY A 164 -1.86 6.19 -1.93
C GLY A 164 -2.37 6.24 -0.48
N GLY A 165 -2.07 7.30 0.27
CA GLY A 165 -2.54 7.57 1.64
C GLY A 165 -2.24 6.41 2.59
N SER A 166 -3.20 6.07 3.45
CA SER A 166 -3.01 5.02 4.45
C SER A 166 -2.76 3.61 3.88
N SER A 167 -2.99 3.37 2.59
CA SER A 167 -2.58 2.09 1.96
C SER A 167 -1.06 1.90 1.89
N VAL A 168 -0.28 2.98 2.01
CA VAL A 168 1.19 2.96 2.01
C VAL A 168 1.77 2.53 3.37
N LEU A 169 1.04 2.76 4.47
CA LEU A 169 1.48 2.43 5.84
C LEU A 169 0.70 1.30 6.53
N ASN A 170 -0.42 0.84 5.94
CA ASN A 170 -1.22 -0.22 6.56
C ASN A 170 -0.48 -1.58 6.61
N ALA A 171 -1.07 -2.56 7.30
CA ALA A 171 -0.57 -3.93 7.39
C ALA A 171 -0.90 -4.82 6.16
N MET A 172 -1.42 -4.25 5.06
CA MET A 172 -1.81 -4.91 3.80
C MET A 172 -2.90 -5.99 3.90
N ILE A 173 -3.35 -6.38 5.09
CA ILE A 173 -4.40 -7.39 5.28
C ILE A 173 -5.63 -7.04 4.44
N TYR A 174 -6.06 -7.99 3.61
CA TYR A 174 -7.21 -7.85 2.72
C TYR A 174 -8.38 -8.67 3.26
N VAL A 175 -9.27 -7.99 3.97
CA VAL A 175 -10.53 -8.51 4.50
C VAL A 175 -11.63 -7.50 4.19
N ARG A 176 -12.77 -7.99 3.71
CA ARG A 176 -13.97 -7.20 3.40
C ARG A 176 -14.89 -7.13 4.63
N GLY A 177 -15.85 -6.22 4.62
CA GLY A 177 -16.89 -6.18 5.66
C GLY A 177 -17.80 -7.42 5.61
N ASN A 178 -18.53 -7.66 6.70
CA ASN A 178 -19.56 -8.69 6.70
C ASN A 178 -20.71 -8.29 5.77
N LYS A 179 -21.36 -9.24 5.10
CA LYS A 179 -22.57 -8.99 4.31
C LYS A 179 -23.62 -8.21 5.11
N HIS A 180 -23.78 -8.53 6.39
CA HIS A 180 -24.69 -7.85 7.28
C HIS A 180 -24.39 -6.35 7.44
N ASP A 181 -23.12 -5.95 7.42
CA ASP A 181 -22.72 -4.54 7.57
C ASP A 181 -23.30 -3.68 6.42
N TYR A 182 -23.20 -4.19 5.18
CA TYR A 182 -23.69 -3.51 3.98
C TYR A 182 -25.22 -3.55 3.87
N ASP A 183 -25.82 -4.70 4.15
CA ASP A 183 -27.29 -4.83 4.18
C ASP A 183 -27.89 -3.92 5.27
N GLN A 184 -27.19 -3.73 6.39
CA GLN A 184 -27.58 -2.76 7.41
C GLN A 184 -27.48 -1.32 6.88
N TRP A 185 -26.42 -0.95 6.14
CA TRP A 185 -26.32 0.38 5.53
C TRP A 185 -27.50 0.69 4.62
N GLU A 186 -27.92 -0.27 3.80
CA GLU A 186 -29.12 -0.13 2.96
C GLU A 186 -30.37 0.05 3.82
N SER A 187 -30.55 -0.78 4.86
CA SER A 187 -31.70 -0.69 5.78
C SER A 187 -31.81 0.65 6.52
N LEU A 188 -30.69 1.37 6.67
CA LEU A 188 -30.64 2.72 7.24
C LEU A 188 -31.04 3.82 6.23
N GLY A 189 -31.51 3.44 5.04
CA GLY A 189 -32.00 4.36 4.01
C GLY A 189 -30.94 4.77 2.99
N ASN A 190 -29.97 3.91 2.71
CA ASN A 190 -28.93 4.14 1.69
C ASN A 190 -29.08 3.14 0.51
N PRO A 191 -30.00 3.38 -0.45
CA PRO A 191 -30.23 2.46 -1.56
C PRO A 191 -28.97 2.20 -2.38
N GLY A 192 -28.77 0.95 -2.81
CA GLY A 192 -27.61 0.55 -3.62
C GLY A 192 -26.34 0.29 -2.81
N TRP A 193 -26.44 0.26 -1.48
CA TRP A 193 -25.35 -0.11 -0.57
C TRP A 193 -25.51 -1.50 0.05
N SER A 194 -26.47 -2.32 -0.42
CA SER A 194 -26.58 -3.72 -0.02
C SER A 194 -25.30 -4.49 -0.38
N TYR A 195 -25.05 -5.62 0.28
CA TYR A 195 -23.89 -6.45 -0.07
C TYR A 195 -23.91 -6.89 -1.54
N ASN A 196 -25.10 -7.16 -2.07
CA ASN A 196 -25.28 -7.61 -3.46
C ASN A 196 -24.90 -6.50 -4.46
N ASP A 197 -25.16 -5.23 -4.11
CA ASP A 197 -24.81 -4.09 -4.95
C ASP A 197 -23.32 -3.75 -4.89
N VAL A 198 -22.68 -3.92 -3.73
CA VAL A 198 -21.26 -3.58 -3.56
C VAL A 198 -20.31 -4.70 -3.97
N LEU A 199 -20.73 -5.97 -3.93
CA LEU A 199 -19.91 -7.14 -4.30
C LEU A 199 -19.29 -7.02 -5.71
N PRO A 200 -20.03 -6.60 -6.76
CA PRO A 200 -19.46 -6.34 -8.07
C PRO A 200 -18.31 -5.34 -8.06
N TYR A 201 -18.30 -4.34 -7.16
CA TYR A 201 -17.22 -3.36 -7.06
C TYR A 201 -15.99 -3.92 -6.34
N PHE A 202 -16.18 -4.78 -5.33
CA PHE A 202 -15.07 -5.54 -4.76
C PHE A 202 -14.40 -6.41 -5.81
N MET A 203 -15.19 -7.14 -6.59
CA MET A 203 -14.72 -7.97 -7.70
C MET A 203 -14.08 -7.14 -8.82
N LYS A 204 -14.61 -5.95 -9.14
CA LYS A 204 -14.03 -5.06 -10.16
C LYS A 204 -12.67 -4.49 -9.75
N SER A 205 -12.46 -4.29 -8.44
CA SER A 205 -11.22 -3.77 -7.88
C SER A 205 -10.13 -4.85 -7.84
N GLU A 206 -10.52 -6.07 -7.49
CA GLU A 206 -9.63 -7.17 -7.13
C GLU A 206 -8.98 -7.87 -8.32
N ASP A 207 -7.71 -8.21 -8.13
CA ASP A 207 -6.94 -9.10 -8.96
C ASP A 207 -6.34 -10.22 -8.09
N ASN A 208 -7.17 -11.23 -7.79
CA ASN A 208 -6.84 -12.30 -6.86
C ASN A 208 -5.92 -13.34 -7.52
N ARG A 209 -4.73 -13.53 -6.94
CA ARG A 209 -3.72 -14.47 -7.46
C ARG A 209 -3.88 -15.89 -6.94
N ASN A 210 -4.77 -16.15 -5.99
CA ASN A 210 -5.11 -17.51 -5.61
C ASN A 210 -6.01 -18.14 -6.71
N PRO A 211 -5.55 -19.22 -7.39
CA PRO A 211 -6.27 -19.79 -8.53
C PRO A 211 -7.56 -20.52 -8.15
N TYR A 212 -7.73 -20.90 -6.88
CA TYR A 212 -8.92 -21.55 -6.37
C TYR A 212 -9.99 -20.52 -5.97
N LEU A 213 -9.59 -19.49 -5.21
CA LEU A 213 -10.51 -18.42 -4.80
C LEU A 213 -11.02 -17.63 -6.00
N ALA A 214 -10.16 -17.31 -6.96
CA ALA A 214 -10.55 -16.55 -8.16
C ALA A 214 -11.57 -17.25 -9.09
N LYS A 215 -11.97 -18.49 -8.80
CA LYS A 215 -13.03 -19.21 -9.52
C LYS A 215 -14.37 -19.19 -8.79
N THR A 216 -14.43 -18.63 -7.58
CA THR A 216 -15.67 -18.50 -6.81
C THR A 216 -16.45 -17.27 -7.25
N ASN A 217 -17.73 -17.20 -6.87
CA ASN A 217 -18.59 -16.04 -7.14
C ASN A 217 -18.22 -14.80 -6.31
N TYR A 218 -17.21 -14.88 -5.45
CA TYR A 218 -16.83 -13.83 -4.52
C TYR A 218 -15.51 -13.15 -4.89
N HIS A 219 -14.76 -13.70 -5.83
CA HIS A 219 -13.47 -13.15 -6.22
C HIS A 219 -13.33 -12.98 -7.71
N ASN A 220 -12.40 -12.13 -8.12
CA ASN A 220 -12.13 -11.90 -9.53
C ASN A 220 -10.64 -11.72 -9.81
N LYS A 221 -10.30 -11.80 -11.09
CA LYS A 221 -8.97 -11.52 -11.65
C LYS A 221 -9.04 -10.35 -12.62
N GLY A 222 -7.90 -9.68 -12.81
CA GLY A 222 -7.77 -8.62 -13.81
C GLY A 222 -8.21 -7.23 -13.33
N GLY A 223 -8.64 -7.08 -12.08
CA GLY A 223 -8.73 -5.78 -11.42
C GLY A 223 -7.36 -5.11 -11.24
N TYR A 224 -7.37 -3.90 -10.68
CA TYR A 224 -6.16 -3.11 -10.48
C TYR A 224 -5.42 -3.45 -9.19
N LEU A 225 -6.13 -3.91 -8.16
CA LEU A 225 -5.58 -4.19 -6.83
C LEU A 225 -5.19 -5.66 -6.72
N THR A 226 -3.89 -5.95 -6.75
CA THR A 226 -3.41 -7.33 -6.64
C THR A 226 -3.58 -7.83 -5.21
N VAL A 227 -4.28 -8.96 -5.07
CA VAL A 227 -4.54 -9.62 -3.79
C VAL A 227 -3.95 -11.02 -3.83
N GLN A 228 -3.12 -11.36 -2.85
CA GLN A 228 -2.50 -12.68 -2.77
C GLN A 228 -2.13 -13.04 -1.33
N GLU A 229 -1.93 -14.33 -1.08
CA GLU A 229 -1.25 -14.78 0.14
C GLU A 229 0.21 -14.35 0.14
N SER A 230 0.79 -14.20 1.33
CA SER A 230 2.24 -13.97 1.47
C SER A 230 3.03 -15.12 0.82
N PRO A 231 4.03 -14.84 -0.03
CA PRO A 231 4.90 -15.87 -0.60
C PRO A 231 5.66 -16.67 0.46
N TRP A 232 5.94 -16.06 1.61
CA TRP A 232 6.60 -16.69 2.74
C TRP A 232 5.70 -16.69 3.99
N ARG A 233 5.70 -17.80 4.72
CA ARG A 233 4.90 -17.98 5.94
C ARG A 233 5.70 -18.76 6.98
N THR A 234 5.46 -18.48 8.24
CA THR A 234 6.03 -19.26 9.35
C THR A 234 5.20 -20.53 9.59
N PRO A 235 5.77 -21.57 10.22
CA PRO A 235 4.99 -22.72 10.68
C PRO A 235 3.84 -22.34 11.63
N LEU A 236 4.00 -21.23 12.37
CA LEU A 236 2.98 -20.70 13.28
C LEU A 236 1.67 -20.38 12.56
N SER A 237 1.72 -19.89 11.33
CA SER A 237 0.50 -19.62 10.55
C SER A 237 -0.34 -20.87 10.36
N ILE A 238 0.28 -22.04 10.17
CA ILE A 238 -0.45 -23.30 10.01
C ILE A 238 -0.95 -23.82 11.35
N ALA A 239 -0.11 -23.73 12.41
CA ALA A 239 -0.51 -24.10 13.76
C ALA A 239 -1.75 -23.32 14.23
N PHE A 240 -1.82 -22.03 13.93
CA PHE A 240 -2.97 -21.18 14.28
C PHE A 240 -4.27 -21.64 13.60
N LEU A 241 -4.20 -22.06 12.34
CA LEU A 241 -5.37 -22.62 11.64
C LEU A 241 -5.80 -23.98 12.22
N GLN A 242 -4.85 -24.81 12.64
CA GLN A 242 -5.13 -26.10 13.28
C GLN A 242 -5.80 -25.89 14.63
N ALA A 243 -5.31 -24.95 15.44
CA ALA A 243 -5.95 -24.57 16.69
C ALA A 243 -7.39 -24.08 16.48
N GLY A 244 -7.63 -23.27 15.43
CA GLY A 244 -8.99 -22.87 15.04
C GLY A 244 -9.91 -24.07 14.75
N LYS A 245 -9.39 -25.10 14.08
CA LYS A 245 -10.13 -26.36 13.86
C LYS A 245 -10.42 -27.13 15.14
N GLU A 246 -9.47 -27.20 16.06
CA GLU A 246 -9.66 -27.85 17.37
C GLU A 246 -10.74 -27.15 18.20
N LEU A 247 -10.89 -25.84 18.03
CA LEU A 247 -11.98 -25.04 18.62
C LEU A 247 -13.32 -25.18 17.89
N GLY A 248 -13.40 -26.00 16.83
CA GLY A 248 -14.63 -26.25 16.07
C GLY A 248 -14.88 -25.28 14.92
N TYR A 249 -13.94 -24.40 14.58
CA TYR A 249 -14.07 -23.50 13.42
C TYR A 249 -13.55 -24.15 12.13
N GLU A 250 -14.21 -23.86 11.02
CA GLU A 250 -13.71 -24.29 9.71
C GLU A 250 -12.58 -23.37 9.21
N ILE A 251 -11.64 -23.96 8.46
CA ILE A 251 -10.70 -23.20 7.63
C ILE A 251 -11.41 -22.90 6.30
N ARG A 252 -11.68 -21.63 6.02
CA ARG A 252 -12.43 -21.19 4.84
C ARG A 252 -11.93 -19.84 4.34
N ASP A 253 -12.56 -19.32 3.30
CA ASP A 253 -12.34 -17.97 2.82
C ASP A 253 -13.25 -16.98 3.56
N CYS A 254 -12.67 -16.09 4.36
CA CYS A 254 -13.44 -15.11 5.13
C CYS A 254 -14.02 -13.97 4.26
N ASN A 255 -13.66 -13.89 2.98
CA ASN A 255 -14.26 -12.97 2.00
C ASN A 255 -15.31 -13.65 1.11
N GLY A 256 -15.57 -14.94 1.32
CA GLY A 256 -16.50 -15.75 0.53
C GLY A 256 -17.92 -15.80 1.09
N GLU A 257 -18.67 -16.83 0.71
CA GLU A 257 -20.07 -17.03 1.09
C GLU A 257 -20.30 -17.05 2.61
N LYS A 258 -19.43 -17.75 3.34
CA LYS A 258 -19.46 -17.85 4.81
C LYS A 258 -18.21 -17.19 5.36
N GLN A 259 -18.38 -16.11 6.09
CA GLN A 259 -17.26 -15.25 6.51
C GLN A 259 -16.66 -15.63 7.87
N THR A 260 -17.38 -16.41 8.69
CA THR A 260 -16.90 -16.86 10.00
C THR A 260 -15.99 -18.09 9.89
N GLY A 261 -14.73 -17.95 10.26
CA GLY A 261 -13.78 -19.04 10.30
C GLY A 261 -12.34 -18.56 10.35
N PHE A 262 -11.42 -19.48 10.08
CA PHE A 262 -9.99 -19.19 10.00
C PHE A 262 -9.53 -19.24 8.55
N MET A 263 -8.64 -18.33 8.16
CA MET A 263 -8.07 -18.32 6.82
C MET A 263 -6.59 -17.96 6.87
N LEU A 264 -5.85 -18.40 5.86
CA LEU A 264 -4.57 -17.75 5.56
C LEU A 264 -4.89 -16.38 4.99
N SER A 265 -4.54 -15.33 5.75
CA SER A 265 -4.83 -13.96 5.35
C SER A 265 -4.22 -13.64 4.00
N GLN A 266 -5.05 -13.13 3.09
CA GLN A 266 -4.57 -12.48 1.88
C GLN A 266 -4.15 -11.05 2.21
N GLY A 267 -3.26 -10.51 1.39
CA GLY A 267 -2.87 -9.11 1.47
C GLY A 267 -2.80 -8.45 0.10
N THR A 268 -2.85 -7.12 0.11
CA THR A 268 -2.61 -6.27 -1.07
C THR A 268 -1.11 -6.27 -1.40
N ILE A 269 -0.66 -7.35 -2.02
CA ILE A 269 0.75 -7.65 -2.33
C ILE A 269 0.86 -7.93 -3.82
N ARG A 270 1.89 -7.40 -4.48
CA ARG A 270 2.20 -7.66 -5.89
C ARG A 270 3.66 -8.04 -5.99
N ARG A 271 3.94 -9.30 -6.39
CA ARG A 271 5.32 -9.83 -6.55
C ARG A 271 6.17 -9.68 -5.28
N GLY A 272 5.58 -9.87 -4.10
CA GLY A 272 6.27 -9.77 -2.81
C GLY A 272 6.39 -8.37 -2.24
N SER A 273 6.02 -7.32 -2.99
CA SER A 273 5.99 -5.93 -2.52
C SER A 273 4.57 -5.47 -2.21
N ARG A 274 4.44 -4.45 -1.36
CA ARG A 274 3.16 -3.77 -1.11
C ARG A 274 2.54 -3.27 -2.43
N CYS A 275 1.25 -3.57 -2.61
CA CYS A 275 0.41 -2.99 -3.65
C CYS A 275 -0.46 -1.89 -3.04
N SER A 276 0.08 -0.67 -2.94
CA SER A 276 -0.69 0.50 -2.50
C SER A 276 -1.74 0.88 -3.54
N THR A 277 -2.70 1.72 -3.15
CA THR A 277 -3.70 2.23 -4.10
C THR A 277 -3.10 3.15 -5.16
N ALA A 278 -1.96 3.81 -4.88
CA ALA A 278 -1.22 4.54 -5.91
C ALA A 278 -0.66 3.57 -6.97
N LYS A 279 -0.02 2.47 -6.57
CA LYS A 279 0.46 1.41 -7.50
C LYS A 279 -0.66 0.71 -8.25
N ALA A 280 -1.77 0.44 -7.57
CA ALA A 280 -2.89 -0.23 -8.18
C ALA A 280 -3.60 0.68 -9.19
N PHE A 281 -3.96 1.89 -8.79
CA PHE A 281 -4.92 2.71 -9.53
C PHE A 281 -4.32 3.92 -10.26
N LEU A 282 -3.18 4.45 -9.84
CA LEU A 282 -2.60 5.67 -10.43
C LEU A 282 -1.42 5.38 -11.38
N ARG A 283 -0.50 4.49 -11.00
CA ARG A 283 0.69 4.17 -11.83
C ARG A 283 0.33 3.57 -13.21
N PRO A 284 -0.65 2.66 -13.34
CA PRO A 284 -1.03 2.11 -14.64
C PRO A 284 -1.66 3.14 -15.58
N VAL A 285 -2.22 4.22 -15.03
CA VAL A 285 -2.95 5.27 -15.78
C VAL A 285 -2.18 6.59 -15.84
N ARG A 286 -0.93 6.63 -15.37
CA ARG A 286 -0.11 7.84 -15.24
C ARG A 286 0.14 8.59 -16.55
N THR A 287 0.00 7.92 -17.69
CA THR A 287 0.20 8.48 -19.03
C THR A 287 -1.06 9.12 -19.61
N ARG A 288 -2.20 9.03 -18.92
CA ARG A 288 -3.46 9.65 -19.35
C ARG A 288 -3.32 11.18 -19.36
N PRO A 289 -3.48 11.87 -20.50
CA PRO A 289 -3.26 13.32 -20.60
C PRO A 289 -4.33 14.15 -19.87
N ASN A 290 -5.44 13.53 -19.48
CA ASN A 290 -6.56 14.16 -18.80
C ASN A 290 -6.54 13.96 -17.27
N LEU A 291 -5.58 13.19 -16.72
CA LEU A 291 -5.36 13.03 -15.29
C LEU A 291 -4.13 13.82 -14.85
N HIS A 292 -4.32 14.80 -13.97
CA HIS A 292 -3.24 15.61 -13.41
C HIS A 292 -3.10 15.33 -11.92
N ILE A 293 -1.90 14.97 -11.47
CA ILE A 293 -1.60 14.70 -10.05
C ILE A 293 -0.68 15.80 -9.54
N ALA A 294 -1.16 16.55 -8.54
CA ALA A 294 -0.39 17.59 -7.87
C ALA A 294 -0.07 17.14 -6.44
N MET A 295 1.18 16.69 -6.25
CA MET A 295 1.74 16.34 -4.95
C MET A 295 2.19 17.59 -4.19
N TYR A 296 2.40 17.45 -2.89
CA TYR A 296 2.73 18.54 -1.95
C TYR A 296 1.71 19.69 -1.97
N SER A 297 0.44 19.37 -2.21
CA SER A 297 -0.67 20.28 -2.41
C SER A 297 -1.73 20.07 -1.32
N GLN A 298 -1.57 20.76 -0.20
CA GLN A 298 -2.51 20.65 0.92
C GLN A 298 -3.72 21.55 0.70
N THR A 299 -4.89 20.94 0.52
CA THR A 299 -6.16 21.67 0.41
C THR A 299 -6.54 22.26 1.76
N THR A 300 -6.90 23.54 1.77
CA THR A 300 -7.19 24.30 3.00
C THR A 300 -8.65 24.74 3.08
N LYS A 301 -9.35 24.86 1.94
CA LYS A 301 -10.76 25.26 1.92
C LYS A 301 -11.47 24.81 0.65
N VAL A 302 -12.70 24.32 0.78
CA VAL A 302 -13.65 24.16 -0.34
C VAL A 302 -14.38 25.48 -0.54
N MET A 303 -14.43 25.94 -1.79
CA MET A 303 -15.13 27.16 -2.16
C MET A 303 -16.57 26.81 -2.52
N ILE A 304 -17.52 27.33 -1.72
CA ILE A 304 -18.94 27.04 -1.83
C ILE A 304 -19.68 28.37 -2.01
N ASP A 305 -20.58 28.42 -2.99
CA ASP A 305 -21.42 29.59 -3.20
C ASP A 305 -22.50 29.67 -2.10
N PRO A 306 -22.65 30.80 -1.39
CA PRO A 306 -23.53 30.89 -0.22
C PRO A 306 -25.02 30.84 -0.56
N LYS A 307 -25.40 31.17 -1.80
CA LYS A 307 -26.81 31.22 -2.26
C LYS A 307 -27.25 29.86 -2.80
N THR A 308 -26.47 29.30 -3.70
CA THR A 308 -26.76 28.04 -4.41
C THR A 308 -26.27 26.80 -3.66
N LYS A 309 -25.41 26.97 -2.65
CA LYS A 309 -24.71 25.90 -1.92
C LYS A 309 -23.86 24.98 -2.82
N THR A 310 -23.53 25.45 -4.03
CA THR A 310 -22.72 24.70 -4.99
C THR A 310 -21.23 24.87 -4.69
N ALA A 311 -20.50 23.76 -4.56
CA ALA A 311 -19.05 23.76 -4.50
C ALA A 311 -18.46 23.99 -5.89
N TYR A 312 -17.67 25.05 -6.08
CA TYR A 312 -17.15 25.45 -7.40
C TYR A 312 -15.62 25.38 -7.51
N GLY A 313 -14.94 24.92 -6.46
CA GLY A 313 -13.49 24.76 -6.47
C GLY A 313 -12.89 24.64 -5.08
N VAL A 314 -11.56 24.69 -5.01
CA VAL A 314 -10.81 24.60 -3.76
C VAL A 314 -9.65 25.59 -3.71
N LYS A 315 -9.28 25.98 -2.49
CA LYS A 315 -8.02 26.65 -2.17
C LYS A 315 -7.06 25.64 -1.55
N PHE A 316 -5.80 25.72 -1.95
CA PHE A 316 -4.76 24.83 -1.46
C PHE A 316 -3.42 25.57 -1.37
N VAL A 317 -2.50 25.03 -0.58
CA VAL A 317 -1.13 25.51 -0.46
C VAL A 317 -0.21 24.48 -1.08
N ARG A 318 0.65 24.94 -2.00
CA ARG A 318 1.66 24.11 -2.65
C ARG A 318 2.98 24.85 -2.68
N ASN A 319 4.05 24.24 -2.18
CA ASN A 319 5.37 24.87 -2.04
C ASN A 319 5.29 26.25 -1.33
N ASN A 320 4.52 26.31 -0.23
CA ASN A 320 4.24 27.53 0.54
C ASN A 320 3.55 28.66 -0.25
N ARG A 321 2.97 28.37 -1.42
CA ARG A 321 2.22 29.33 -2.21
C ARG A 321 0.73 28.98 -2.20
N PRO A 322 -0.15 29.92 -1.81
CA PRO A 322 -1.59 29.72 -1.94
C PRO A 322 -1.97 29.69 -3.42
N GLN A 323 -2.80 28.72 -3.78
CA GLN A 323 -3.35 28.54 -5.12
C GLN A 323 -4.84 28.26 -5.04
N THR A 324 -5.53 28.52 -6.14
CA THR A 324 -6.97 28.27 -6.27
C THR A 324 -7.21 27.54 -7.57
N VAL A 325 -8.12 26.56 -7.54
CA VAL A 325 -8.55 25.83 -8.74
C VAL A 325 -10.06 25.67 -8.72
N ARG A 326 -10.68 25.84 -9.89
CA ARG A 326 -12.12 25.68 -10.09
C ARG A 326 -12.46 24.26 -10.54
N ALA A 327 -13.65 23.80 -10.17
CA ALA A 327 -14.25 22.56 -10.65
C ALA A 327 -15.51 22.89 -11.45
N ARG A 328 -15.62 22.41 -12.69
CA ARG A 328 -16.82 22.61 -13.53
C ARG A 328 -17.98 21.72 -13.11
N ARG A 329 -17.68 20.55 -12.54
CA ARG A 329 -18.68 19.56 -12.12
C ARG A 329 -18.66 19.41 -10.61
N GLU A 330 -17.63 18.75 -10.09
CA GLU A 330 -17.63 18.32 -8.69
C GLU A 330 -16.26 18.48 -8.02
N VAL A 331 -16.32 18.79 -6.73
CA VAL A 331 -15.20 18.65 -5.79
C VAL A 331 -15.47 17.41 -4.94
N ILE A 332 -14.56 16.44 -5.01
CA ILE A 332 -14.72 15.14 -4.35
C ILE A 332 -13.74 15.05 -3.19
N LEU A 333 -14.25 14.98 -1.96
CA LEU A 333 -13.42 14.91 -0.76
C LEU A 333 -13.06 13.46 -0.43
N SER A 334 -11.77 13.15 -0.49
CA SER A 334 -11.17 11.85 -0.19
C SER A 334 -9.99 11.99 0.78
N ALA A 335 -10.05 12.99 1.67
CA ALA A 335 -9.01 13.30 2.67
C ALA A 335 -9.05 12.39 3.91
N GLY A 336 -9.80 11.28 3.85
CA GLY A 336 -9.95 10.30 4.93
C GLY A 336 -10.91 10.74 6.03
N ALA A 337 -11.23 9.81 6.94
CA ALA A 337 -12.21 10.01 8.01
C ALA A 337 -11.85 11.15 9.00
N ILE A 338 -10.59 11.57 9.04
CA ILE A 338 -10.12 12.70 9.87
C ILE A 338 -10.01 13.98 9.05
N GLY A 339 -9.37 13.92 7.87
CA GLY A 339 -9.11 15.09 7.05
C GLY A 339 -10.36 15.66 6.38
N THR A 340 -11.30 14.81 5.93
CA THR A 340 -12.53 15.26 5.27
C THR A 340 -13.43 16.10 6.18
N PRO A 341 -13.83 15.66 7.40
CA PRO A 341 -14.66 16.48 8.27
C PRO A 341 -13.94 17.76 8.73
N HIS A 342 -12.62 17.69 8.98
CA HIS A 342 -11.83 18.88 9.30
C HIS A 342 -11.88 19.92 8.17
N LEU A 343 -11.66 19.50 6.92
CA LEU A 343 -11.72 20.39 5.76
C LEU A 343 -13.12 20.96 5.52
N LEU A 344 -14.18 20.18 5.74
CA LEU A 344 -15.57 20.66 5.67
C LEU A 344 -15.82 21.75 6.72
N MET A 345 -15.37 21.56 7.96
CA MET A 345 -15.50 22.56 9.01
C MET A 345 -14.73 23.84 8.68
N LEU A 346 -13.49 23.75 8.18
CA LEU A 346 -12.71 24.89 7.67
C LEU A 346 -13.41 25.63 6.50
N SER A 347 -14.30 24.92 5.80
CA SER A 347 -15.10 25.43 4.69
C SER A 347 -16.46 25.99 5.14
N GLY A 348 -16.76 25.99 6.44
CA GLY A 348 -18.01 26.47 7.02
C GLY A 348 -19.15 25.44 7.02
N VAL A 349 -18.86 24.16 6.78
CA VAL A 349 -19.85 23.06 6.84
C VAL A 349 -19.57 22.24 8.09
N GLY A 350 -20.38 22.44 9.12
CA GLY A 350 -20.14 21.89 10.46
C GLY A 350 -21.13 22.42 11.48
N GLU A 351 -21.01 22.00 12.74
CA GLU A 351 -21.93 22.37 13.80
C GLU A 351 -21.79 23.86 14.11
N LYS A 352 -22.90 24.59 14.08
CA LYS A 352 -22.90 26.05 14.10
C LYS A 352 -22.12 26.63 15.28
N SER A 353 -22.34 26.14 16.51
CA SER A 353 -21.69 26.70 17.70
C SER A 353 -20.18 26.48 17.69
N HIS A 354 -19.73 25.29 17.26
CA HIS A 354 -18.31 25.00 17.06
C HIS A 354 -17.69 25.93 16.01
N LEU A 355 -18.31 26.11 14.85
CA LEU A 355 -17.78 27.00 13.80
C LEU A 355 -17.68 28.46 14.24
N GLU A 356 -18.69 28.96 14.94
CA GLU A 356 -18.72 30.32 15.50
C GLU A 356 -17.61 30.53 16.54
N SER A 357 -17.31 29.52 17.36
CA SER A 357 -16.20 29.58 18.34
C SER A 357 -14.83 29.81 17.69
N PHE A 358 -14.64 29.31 16.46
CA PHE A 358 -13.44 29.52 15.65
C PHE A 358 -13.55 30.70 14.68
N LYS A 359 -14.61 31.51 14.75
CA LYS A 359 -14.88 32.65 13.87
C LYS A 359 -14.95 32.25 12.39
N ILE A 360 -15.45 31.05 12.10
CA ILE A 360 -15.66 30.55 10.74
C ILE A 360 -17.10 30.85 10.30
N PRO A 361 -17.32 31.54 9.17
CA PRO A 361 -18.67 31.76 8.64
C PRO A 361 -19.38 30.44 8.35
N VAL A 362 -20.61 30.31 8.86
CA VAL A 362 -21.41 29.10 8.71
C VAL A 362 -22.06 29.05 7.32
N MET A 363 -21.62 28.09 6.51
CA MET A 363 -22.19 27.78 5.19
C MET A 363 -23.36 26.81 5.30
N SER A 364 -23.26 25.82 6.20
CA SER A 364 -24.31 24.86 6.49
C SER A 364 -24.11 24.28 7.90
N ASP A 365 -25.17 24.28 8.70
CA ASP A 365 -25.18 23.70 10.05
C ASP A 365 -25.47 22.19 9.97
N LEU A 366 -24.42 21.38 10.14
CA LEU A 366 -24.48 19.91 10.05
C LEU A 366 -23.55 19.30 11.10
N LYS A 367 -23.90 18.13 11.64
CA LYS A 367 -23.08 17.38 12.61
C LYS A 367 -21.85 16.71 11.96
N VAL A 368 -21.02 17.49 11.27
CA VAL A 368 -19.77 17.04 10.66
C VAL A 368 -18.74 16.74 11.76
N GLY A 369 -18.02 15.62 11.62
CA GLY A 369 -17.03 15.17 12.60
C GLY A 369 -17.59 14.33 13.75
N TYR A 370 -18.91 14.12 13.79
CA TYR A 370 -19.58 13.23 14.76
C TYR A 370 -19.65 11.79 14.23
N ASN A 371 -20.07 10.87 15.10
CA ASN A 371 -20.21 9.43 14.80
C ASN A 371 -18.89 8.75 14.38
N LEU A 372 -17.76 9.24 14.91
CA LEU A 372 -16.46 8.61 14.73
C LEU A 372 -16.46 7.24 15.41
N GLN A 373 -16.20 6.20 14.62
CA GLN A 373 -16.06 4.82 15.06
C GLN A 373 -14.68 4.32 14.60
N ASP A 374 -14.00 3.58 15.47
CA ASP A 374 -12.72 2.96 15.16
C ASP A 374 -12.61 1.62 15.89
N HIS A 375 -11.73 0.74 15.40
CA HIS A 375 -11.46 -0.54 16.06
C HIS A 375 -10.30 -0.39 17.05
N ILE A 376 -10.55 -0.75 18.30
CA ILE A 376 -9.51 -0.73 19.33
C ILE A 376 -8.62 -1.96 19.14
N GLY A 377 -7.34 -1.73 18.85
CA GLY A 377 -6.33 -2.78 18.83
C GLY A 377 -5.76 -2.99 20.24
N LEU A 378 -5.87 -4.22 20.75
CA LEU A 378 -5.15 -4.65 21.95
C LEU A 378 -3.93 -5.45 21.50
N GLY A 379 -2.73 -4.97 21.86
CA GLY A 379 -1.52 -5.75 21.71
C GLY A 379 -1.35 -6.68 22.91
N ASP A 380 -1.28 -7.98 22.67
CA ASP A 380 -0.84 -8.95 23.66
C ASP A 380 0.39 -9.70 23.12
N VAL A 381 1.30 -10.07 24.01
CA VAL A 381 2.48 -10.87 23.67
C VAL A 381 2.27 -12.25 24.27
N CYS A 382 1.88 -13.20 23.43
CA CYS A 382 1.82 -14.59 23.85
C CYS A 382 3.25 -15.15 24.00
N CYS A 383 3.80 -15.06 25.20
CA CYS A 383 5.02 -15.76 25.57
C CYS A 383 4.72 -17.26 25.70
N GLY A 384 4.87 -18.01 24.61
CA GLY A 384 4.91 -19.46 24.67
C GLY A 384 6.18 -19.92 25.37
N ASN A 385 6.11 -20.13 26.69
CA ASN A 385 7.15 -20.92 27.36
C ASN A 385 7.16 -22.29 26.71
N GLY A 386 8.32 -22.67 26.15
CA GLY A 386 8.54 -23.99 25.57
C GLY A 386 8.02 -25.06 26.52
N ILE A 387 7.47 -26.14 25.94
CA ILE A 387 6.78 -27.23 26.62
C ILE A 387 7.64 -27.79 27.77
N HIS A 388 7.49 -27.21 28.95
CA HIS A 388 7.82 -27.81 30.23
C HIS A 388 6.52 -27.80 31.03
N ARG A 389 5.94 -29.00 31.18
CA ARG A 389 4.85 -29.25 32.11
C ARG A 389 5.29 -28.80 33.51
N GLN A 390 4.92 -27.60 33.92
CA GLN A 390 4.75 -27.31 35.34
C GLN A 390 3.26 -27.50 35.67
N ARG A 391 2.96 -28.65 36.26
CA ARG A 391 1.79 -28.80 37.13
C ARG A 391 2.11 -28.00 38.39
N GLU A 392 1.65 -26.76 38.47
CA GLU A 392 1.58 -26.06 39.76
C GLU A 392 0.12 -25.89 40.16
N ARG A 393 -0.14 -26.33 41.40
CA ARG A 393 -1.45 -26.38 42.05
C ARG A 393 -1.99 -24.97 42.19
N THR A 394 -3.20 -24.75 41.73
CA THR A 394 -3.97 -23.56 42.04
C THR A 394 -4.88 -23.85 43.22
N ASP A 395 -4.36 -23.71 44.43
CA ASP A 395 -5.16 -23.49 45.63
C ASP A 395 -4.70 -22.16 46.25
N ASP A 396 -5.68 -21.34 46.61
CA ASP A 396 -5.60 -20.02 47.28
C ASP A 396 -5.12 -18.80 46.49
N ILE A 397 -6.08 -18.05 45.94
CA ILE A 397 -6.28 -16.59 46.12
C ILE A 397 -7.72 -16.26 45.64
N PRO A 398 -8.65 -15.84 46.51
CA PRO A 398 -9.97 -15.39 46.10
C PRO A 398 -9.93 -13.91 45.68
N GLY A 399 -10.52 -13.59 44.51
CA GLY A 399 -10.96 -12.21 44.23
C GLY A 399 -10.34 -11.45 43.05
N ARG A 400 -9.83 -12.10 41.99
CA ARG A 400 -9.63 -11.41 40.69
C ARG A 400 -10.34 -12.14 39.56
N TYR A 401 -11.24 -11.43 38.90
CA TYR A 401 -11.87 -11.84 37.65
C TYR A 401 -10.79 -12.25 36.65
N ARG A 402 -10.76 -13.54 36.33
CA ARG A 402 -9.99 -14.08 35.21
C ARG A 402 -10.58 -13.51 33.91
N ARG A 403 -9.95 -12.50 33.33
CA ARG A 403 -10.03 -12.29 31.88
C ARG A 403 -9.01 -13.21 31.25
N THR A 404 -9.43 -14.43 30.97
CA THR A 404 -8.73 -15.32 30.04
C THR A 404 -8.80 -14.69 28.66
N GLY A 405 -7.74 -14.01 28.23
CA GLY A 405 -7.46 -13.84 26.82
C GLY A 405 -7.26 -15.23 26.23
N PHE A 406 -8.17 -15.65 25.35
CA PHE A 406 -8.07 -16.94 24.69
C PHE A 406 -7.27 -16.76 23.39
N CYS A 407 -6.14 -17.48 23.38
CA CYS A 407 -5.29 -18.02 22.29
C CYS A 407 -5.14 -17.27 20.96
#